data_AF-A0A7Z9IW94-F1
#
_entry.id   AF-A0A7Z9IW94-F1
#
_cell.length_a   1.000
_cell.length_b   1.000
_cell.length_c   1.000
_cell.angle_alpha   90.00
_cell.angle_beta   90.00
_cell.angle_gamma   90.00
#
_symmetry.space_group_name_H-M   'P 1'
#
loop_
_entity.id
_entity.type
_entity.pdbx_description
1 polymer ?
#
loop_
_entity_poly.entity_id
_entity_poly.type
_entity_poly.pdbx_seq_one_letter_code
_entity_poly.pdbx_strand_id
1 'polypeptide(L)'
;EFQTESGGNFVIQFCSNCGTSLFWRLTARPGLVGVGGGTFDPPTFWYEVEREVFCRSKADFIHTDIKDKFVSAPTYQPIKDEAVHLKGG
;
A
#
# COMPACT_ATOMS: atom_id res chain seq x y z
N GLU A 1 1.03 13.35 6.51
CA GLU A 1 -0.01 13.18 5.47
C GLU A 1 0.60 13.56 4.14
N PHE A 2 0.21 12.89 3.06
CA PHE A 2 0.59 13.29 1.70
C PHE A 2 -0.59 13.10 0.74
N GLN A 3 -0.57 13.84 -0.37
CA GLN A 3 -1.54 13.70 -1.45
C GLN A 3 -0.96 12.76 -2.52
N THR A 4 -1.73 11.77 -2.92
CA THR A 4 -1.42 10.85 -4.02
C THR A 4 -1.51 11.56 -5.37
N GLU A 5 -0.92 10.96 -6.40
CA GLU A 5 -0.97 11.49 -7.78
C GLU A 5 -2.39 11.58 -8.35
N SER A 6 -3.33 10.79 -7.82
CA SER A 6 -4.75 10.83 -8.19
C SER A 6 -5.57 11.82 -7.34
N GLY A 7 -4.90 12.68 -6.58
CA GLY A 7 -5.53 13.74 -5.79
C GLY A 7 -6.11 13.30 -4.43
N GLY A 8 -6.12 11.99 -4.13
CA GLY A 8 -6.57 11.47 -2.84
C GLY A 8 -5.53 11.64 -1.73
N ASN A 9 -5.96 11.67 -0.47
CA ASN A 9 -5.08 11.79 0.69
C ASN A 9 -4.70 10.42 1.25
N PHE A 10 -3.47 10.33 1.73
CA PHE A 10 -2.93 9.16 2.42
C PHE A 10 -2.22 9.59 3.70
N VAL A 11 -2.67 9.04 4.82
CA VAL A 11 -2.12 9.32 6.15
C VAL A 11 -1.53 8.03 6.69
N ILE A 12 -0.24 8.02 7.00
CA ILE A 12 0.45 6.91 7.68
C ILE A 12 0.77 7.33 9.10
N GLN A 13 0.56 6.42 10.05
CA GLN A 13 0.90 6.59 11.46
C GLN A 13 1.95 5.55 11.83
N PHE A 14 2.99 6.01 12.53
CA PHE A 14 4.18 5.23 12.83
C PHE A 14 4.36 5.11 14.34
N CYS A 15 5.01 4.02 14.79
CA CYS A 15 5.47 3.89 16.16
C CYS A 15 6.50 4.97 16.48
N SER A 16 6.30 5.73 17.55
CA SER A 16 7.21 6.82 17.94
C SER A 16 8.58 6.34 18.44
N ASN A 17 8.71 5.05 18.76
CA ASN A 17 9.96 4.46 19.26
C ASN A 17 10.84 3.89 18.14
N CYS A 18 10.25 3.15 17.19
CA CYS A 18 11.00 2.41 16.16
C CYS A 18 10.68 2.81 14.71
N GLY A 19 9.69 3.68 14.47
CA GLY A 19 9.33 4.15 13.14
C GLY A 19 8.51 3.17 12.29
N THR A 20 8.13 1.99 12.81
CA THR A 20 7.28 1.04 12.08
C THR A 20 5.92 1.66 11.73
N SER A 21 5.52 1.57 10.46
CA SER A 21 4.17 1.93 10.01
C SER A 21 3.14 0.96 10.60
N LEU A 22 2.24 1.46 11.45
CA LEU A 22 1.22 0.63 12.10
C LEU A 22 -0.16 0.80 11.45
N PHE A 23 -0.51 2.04 11.12
CA PHE A 23 -1.84 2.37 10.62
C PHE A 23 -1.80 3.28 9.41
N TRP A 24 -2.78 3.17 8.52
CA TRP A 24 -3.00 4.15 7.47
C TRP A 24 -4.47 4.38 7.15
N ARG A 25 -4.79 5.59 6.71
CA ARG A 25 -6.10 5.98 6.18
C ARG A 25 -5.92 6.55 4.78
N LEU A 26 -6.83 6.16 3.88
CA LEU A 26 -6.79 6.55 2.48
C LEU A 26 -8.16 7.03 2.00
N THR A 27 -8.18 8.10 1.21
CA THR A 27 -9.41 8.62 0.60
C THR A 27 -10.13 7.58 -0.26
N ALA A 28 -9.40 6.67 -0.90
CA ALA A 28 -9.98 5.61 -1.73
C ALA A 28 -10.71 4.51 -0.92
N ARG A 29 -10.62 4.49 0.41
CA ARG A 29 -11.36 3.59 1.31
C ARG A 29 -11.89 4.36 2.53
N PRO A 30 -12.89 5.24 2.35
CA PRO A 30 -13.39 6.09 3.42
C PRO A 30 -13.99 5.24 4.55
N GLY A 31 -13.76 5.65 5.80
CA GLY A 31 -14.23 4.94 6.99
C GLY A 31 -13.42 3.70 7.39
N LEU A 32 -12.42 3.29 6.59
CA LEU A 32 -11.55 2.16 6.91
C LEU A 32 -10.17 2.63 7.41
N VAL A 33 -9.58 1.80 8.27
CA VAL A 33 -8.18 1.94 8.72
C VAL A 33 -7.44 0.69 8.26
N GLY A 34 -6.35 0.90 7.52
CA GLY A 34 -5.40 -0.16 7.25
C GLY A 34 -4.50 -0.38 8.45
N VAL A 35 -4.21 -1.64 8.75
CA VAL A 35 -3.34 -2.06 9.86
C VAL A 35 -2.24 -2.95 9.30
N GLY A 36 -1.00 -2.73 9.73
CA GLY A 36 0.14 -3.57 9.35
C GLY A 36 -0.02 -4.98 9.93
N GLY A 37 -0.57 -5.93 9.18
CA GLY A 37 -0.89 -7.26 9.71
C GLY A 37 0.33 -8.07 10.21
N GLY A 38 1.54 -7.79 9.69
CA GLY A 38 2.79 -8.37 10.22
C GLY A 38 3.25 -7.81 11.58
N THR A 39 2.49 -6.89 12.18
CA THR A 39 2.80 -6.27 13.48
C THR A 39 2.08 -6.94 14.67
N PHE A 40 1.26 -7.96 14.40
CA PHE A 40 0.57 -8.76 15.42
C PHE A 40 1.44 -9.93 15.90
N ASP A 41 1.17 -10.42 17.11
CA ASP A 41 1.81 -11.58 17.72
C ASP A 41 0.78 -12.72 17.92
N PRO A 42 1.00 -13.94 17.37
CA PRO A 42 2.12 -14.30 16.52
C PRO A 42 2.00 -13.67 15.12
N PRO A 43 3.12 -13.32 14.46
CA PRO A 43 3.13 -12.70 13.13
C PRO A 43 2.76 -13.74 12.06
N THR A 44 1.50 -14.15 12.08
CA THR A 44 0.98 -15.31 11.36
C THR A 44 -0.24 -14.93 10.55
N PHE A 45 -0.57 -15.79 9.59
CA PHE A 45 -1.68 -15.65 8.66
C PHE A 45 -3.00 -16.06 9.31
N TRP A 46 -3.39 -15.39 10.41
CA TRP A 46 -4.74 -15.53 10.97
C TRP A 46 -5.83 -14.92 10.07
N TYR A 47 -5.42 -14.36 8.93
CA TYR A 47 -6.25 -13.94 7.81
C TYR A 47 -5.61 -14.40 6.49
N GLU A 48 -6.44 -14.61 5.48
CA GLU A 48 -6.00 -14.94 4.13
C GLU A 48 -5.64 -13.66 3.35
N VAL A 49 -4.53 -13.68 2.60
CA VAL A 49 -4.16 -12.55 1.74
C VAL A 49 -4.90 -12.68 0.42
N GLU A 50 -5.91 -11.84 0.23
CA GLU A 50 -6.77 -11.91 -0.96
C GLU A 50 -6.22 -11.14 -2.17
N ARG A 51 -5.28 -10.20 -1.96
CA ARG A 51 -4.86 -9.24 -2.98
C ARG A 51 -3.38 -8.86 -2.89
N GLU A 52 -2.74 -8.70 -4.04
CA GLU A 52 -1.39 -8.15 -4.20
C GLU A 52 -1.45 -6.84 -5.01
N VAL A 53 -1.06 -5.71 -4.42
CA VAL A 53 -1.34 -4.36 -4.98
C VAL A 53 -0.14 -3.64 -5.62
N PHE A 54 1.09 -4.13 -5.42
CA PHE A 54 2.32 -3.51 -5.92
C PHE A 54 3.17 -4.52 -6.70
N CYS A 55 2.59 -5.16 -7.71
CA CYS A 55 3.28 -6.22 -8.46
C CYS A 55 4.39 -5.69 -9.37
N ARG A 56 4.36 -4.41 -9.78
CA ARG A 56 5.38 -3.81 -10.67
C ARG A 56 6.77 -3.81 -10.03
N SER A 57 6.84 -3.42 -8.76
CA SER A 57 8.09 -3.25 -8.00
C SER A 57 8.27 -4.34 -6.95
N LYS A 58 7.63 -5.51 -7.14
CA LYS A 58 7.75 -6.63 -6.20
C LYS A 58 9.17 -7.21 -6.28
N ALA A 59 9.68 -7.71 -5.16
CA ALA A 59 10.96 -8.42 -5.17
C ALA A 59 10.84 -9.76 -5.93
N ASP A 60 11.91 -10.16 -6.61
CA ASP A 60 11.92 -11.36 -7.46
C ASP A 60 11.62 -12.65 -6.68
N PHE A 61 12.05 -12.71 -5.41
CA PHE A 61 11.82 -13.87 -4.55
C PHE A 61 10.38 -14.00 -4.03
N ILE A 62 9.50 -13.03 -4.31
CA ILE A 62 8.09 -13.08 -3.89
C ILE A 62 7.27 -13.80 -4.97
N HIS A 63 6.82 -15.01 -4.64
CA HIS A 63 5.92 -15.83 -5.46
C HIS A 63 4.65 -16.12 -4.66
N THR A 64 3.48 -15.80 -5.22
CA THR A 64 2.18 -16.01 -4.58
C THR A 64 1.17 -16.48 -5.64
N ASP A 65 0.24 -17.36 -5.24
CA ASP A 65 -0.84 -17.89 -6.10
C ASP A 65 -2.13 -17.05 -6.06
N ILE A 66 -2.05 -15.84 -5.50
CA ILE A 66 -3.18 -14.90 -5.37
C ILE A 66 -3.66 -14.50 -6.76
N LYS A 67 -4.97 -14.56 -7.02
CA LYS A 67 -5.52 -14.20 -8.34
C LYS A 67 -5.63 -12.68 -8.54
N ASP A 68 -5.94 -11.95 -7.47
CA ASP A 68 -6.18 -10.51 -7.53
C ASP A 68 -4.85 -9.73 -7.42
N LYS A 69 -4.16 -9.59 -8.57
CA LYS A 69 -2.83 -8.97 -8.68
C LYS A 69 -2.90 -7.66 -9.47
N PHE A 70 -2.25 -6.61 -8.96
CA PHE A 70 -2.24 -5.29 -9.57
C PHE A 70 -0.82 -4.77 -9.79
N VAL A 71 -0.49 -4.49 -11.04
CA VAL A 71 0.73 -3.75 -11.43
C VAL A 71 0.61 -2.27 -11.06
N SER A 72 -0.62 -1.73 -11.10
CA SER A 72 -0.96 -0.37 -10.68
C SER A 72 -2.29 -0.39 -9.92
N ALA A 73 -2.45 0.49 -8.94
CA ALA A 73 -3.67 0.54 -8.13
C ALA A 73 -4.92 0.78 -9.02
N PRO A 74 -6.05 0.10 -8.77
CA PRO A 74 -7.28 0.29 -9.56
C PRO A 74 -7.82 1.73 -9.57
N THR A 75 -7.50 2.48 -8.52
CA THR A 75 -7.90 3.89 -8.35
C THR A 75 -6.86 4.86 -8.90
N TYR A 76 -5.83 4.37 -9.61
CA TYR A 76 -4.78 5.21 -10.17
C TYR A 76 -5.29 5.96 -11.40
N GLN A 77 -5.58 7.25 -11.21
CA GLN A 77 -5.92 8.21 -12.26
C GLN A 77 -5.09 9.47 -12.00
N PRO A 78 -3.83 9.52 -12.44
CA PRO A 78 -2.94 10.63 -12.13
C PRO A 78 -3.49 11.92 -12.72
N ILE A 79 -3.61 12.96 -11.89
CA ILE A 79 -4.02 14.31 -12.28
C ILE A 79 -2.83 15.25 -12.45
N LYS A 80 -1.64 14.82 -12.01
CA LYS A 80 -0.38 15.55 -12.14
C LYS A 80 0.52 14.82 -13.14
N ASP A 81 1.24 15.58 -13.94
CA ASP A 81 2.28 15.02 -14.79
C ASP A 81 3.56 14.88 -13.95
N GLU A 82 3.93 13.64 -13.64
CA GLU A 82 5.12 13.38 -12.81
C GLU A 82 6.39 13.81 -13.55
N ALA A 83 7.36 14.34 -12.79
CA ALA A 83 8.69 14.59 -13.33
C ALA A 83 9.32 13.28 -13.83
N VAL A 84 10.13 13.35 -14.89
CA VAL A 84 10.71 12.16 -15.56
C VAL A 84 11.41 11.21 -14.57
N HIS A 85 12.10 11.75 -13.56
CA HIS A 85 12.81 10.96 -12.55
C HIS A 85 11.91 10.25 -11.54
N LEU A 86 10.61 10.57 -11.50
CA LEU A 86 9.60 9.98 -10.60
C LEU A 86 8.73 8.93 -11.28
N LYS A 87 8.76 8.84 -12.62
CA LYS A 87 7.83 7.97 -13.39
C LYS A 87 7.98 6.47 -13.12
N GLY A 88 8.97 6.05 -12.33
CA GLY A 88 9.28 4.64 -12.04
C GLY A 88 9.78 3.92 -13.29
N GLY A 89 10.87 3.16 -13.16
CA GLY A 89 11.34 2.27 -14.23
C GLY A 89 10.37 1.12 -14.51
#